data_AF-A0A9W8QF98-F1
#
_entry.id   AF-A0A9W8QF98-F1
#
_cell.length_a   1.000
_cell.length_b   1.000
_cell.length_c   1.000
_cell.angle_alpha   90.00
_cell.angle_beta   90.00
_cell.angle_gamma   90.00
#
_symmetry.space_group_name_H-M   'P 1'
#
loop_
_entity.id
_entity.type
_entity.pdbx_description
1 polymer ?
#
loop_
_entity_poly.entity_id
_entity_poly.type
_entity_poly.pdbx_seq_one_letter_code
_entity_poly.pdbx_strand_id
1 'polypeptide(L)'
;MAASLFRTRGAEKNITAVIVGADRVVRNGDTANKIGTYQLAVLAKFHSIKFIVAAPTTSIDLVTETGDGIKIEERKPEELTQITGAVIKPDGTVDETTKVRVATADQRINVWNPAFDVTPAELIDAVVTEKGAVEKGADDKFDFSKIMPERWAQIVKA
;
A
#
# COMPACT_ATOMS: atom_id res chain seq x y z
N MET A 1 -1.70 5.23 14.98
CA MET A 1 -3.01 4.65 15.37
C MET A 1 -3.05 3.13 15.23
N ALA A 2 -2.75 2.56 14.05
CA ALA A 2 -2.82 1.11 13.81
C ALA A 2 -2.09 0.25 14.86
N ALA A 3 -0.83 0.57 15.19
CA ALA A 3 -0.08 -0.15 16.23
C ALA A 3 -0.79 -0.19 17.59
N SER A 4 -1.39 0.94 18.01
CA SER A 4 -2.14 1.02 19.27
C SER A 4 -3.41 0.18 19.20
N LEU A 5 -4.13 0.22 18.07
CA LEU A 5 -5.31 -0.61 17.83
C LEU A 5 -4.96 -2.10 17.92
N PHE A 6 -3.93 -2.55 17.19
CA PHE A 6 -3.47 -3.94 17.19
C PHE A 6 -3.04 -4.39 18.59
N ARG A 7 -2.27 -3.56 19.31
CA ARG A 7 -1.78 -3.88 20.65
C ARG A 7 -2.86 -3.92 21.72
N THR A 8 -3.78 -2.96 21.73
CA THR A 8 -4.70 -2.75 22.86
C THR A 8 -6.08 -3.32 22.64
N ARG A 9 -6.52 -3.43 21.38
CA ARG A 9 -7.87 -3.88 21.03
C ARG A 9 -7.89 -4.96 19.95
N GLY A 10 -6.74 -5.45 19.47
CA GLY A 10 -6.66 -6.43 18.39
C GLY A 10 -7.43 -7.72 18.70
N ALA A 11 -7.24 -8.28 19.90
CA ALA A 11 -7.96 -9.46 20.34
C ALA A 11 -9.45 -9.18 20.58
N GLU A 12 -9.78 -8.09 21.28
CA GLU A 12 -11.18 -7.70 21.57
C GLU A 12 -12.00 -7.48 20.29
N LYS A 13 -11.40 -6.85 19.28
CA LYS A 13 -12.04 -6.56 17.99
C LYS A 13 -11.83 -7.64 16.94
N ASN A 14 -11.16 -8.74 17.28
CA ASN A 14 -10.83 -9.83 16.37
C ASN A 14 -10.19 -9.34 15.06
N ILE A 15 -9.15 -8.50 15.17
CA ILE A 15 -8.41 -8.01 14.00
C ILE A 15 -7.46 -9.11 13.54
N THR A 16 -7.80 -9.75 12.42
CA THR A 16 -7.07 -10.91 11.89
C THR A 16 -6.35 -10.62 10.59
N ALA A 17 -6.74 -9.57 9.86
CA ALA A 17 -6.12 -9.19 8.60
C ALA A 17 -6.10 -7.67 8.37
N VAL A 18 -5.10 -7.24 7.62
CA VAL A 18 -5.00 -5.95 6.95
C VAL A 18 -5.11 -6.22 5.44
N ILE A 19 -6.00 -5.49 4.77
CA ILE A 19 -6.17 -5.56 3.32
C ILE A 19 -5.87 -4.18 2.75
N VAL A 20 -4.95 -4.13 1.77
CA VAL A 20 -4.58 -2.90 1.06
C VAL A 20 -4.77 -3.07 -0.44
N GLY A 21 -4.84 -1.95 -1.16
CA GLY A 21 -4.73 -1.95 -2.61
C GLY A 21 -3.30 -2.14 -3.09
N ALA A 22 -3.08 -2.01 -4.39
CA ALA A 22 -1.75 -1.84 -4.98
C ALA A 22 -1.79 -0.91 -6.19
N ASP A 23 -0.77 -0.08 -6.31
CA ASP A 23 -0.48 0.65 -7.54
C ASP A 23 0.32 -0.24 -8.51
N ARG A 24 1.25 -1.05 -7.99
CA ARG A 24 2.00 -2.04 -8.76
C ARG A 24 2.44 -3.23 -7.90
N VAL A 25 2.19 -4.45 -8.37
CA VAL A 25 2.76 -5.68 -7.81
C VAL A 25 3.77 -6.23 -8.82
N VAL A 26 5.04 -6.39 -8.45
CA VAL A 26 6.07 -6.86 -9.38
C VAL A 26 6.25 -8.38 -9.33
N ARG A 27 7.11 -8.95 -10.17
CA ARG A 27 7.17 -10.41 -10.42
C ARG A 27 7.37 -11.26 -9.17
N ASN A 28 8.20 -10.83 -8.22
CA ASN A 28 8.44 -11.55 -6.97
C ASN A 28 7.32 -11.34 -5.91
N GLY A 29 6.36 -10.46 -6.17
CA GLY A 29 5.28 -10.07 -5.27
C GLY A 29 5.53 -8.80 -4.45
N ASP A 30 6.71 -8.19 -4.56
CA ASP A 30 6.93 -6.87 -3.94
C ASP A 30 5.88 -5.88 -4.47
N THR A 31 5.33 -5.09 -3.57
CA THR A 31 4.15 -4.27 -3.87
C THR A 31 4.42 -2.81 -3.58
N ALA A 32 4.36 -1.98 -4.62
CA ALA A 32 4.27 -0.55 -4.45
C ALA A 32 2.81 -0.12 -4.23
N ASN A 33 2.58 0.62 -3.16
CA ASN A 33 1.29 1.19 -2.81
C ASN A 33 1.49 2.50 -2.05
N LYS A 34 0.39 3.21 -1.72
CA LYS A 34 0.41 4.49 -1.00
C LYS A 34 1.38 4.47 0.20
N ILE A 35 2.16 5.55 0.35
CA ILE A 35 3.10 5.72 1.47
C ILE A 35 2.44 5.41 2.82
N GLY A 36 3.11 4.60 3.65
CA GLY A 36 2.61 4.04 4.90
C GLY A 36 2.18 2.57 4.79
N THR A 37 2.11 1.99 3.59
CA THR A 37 1.74 0.58 3.40
C THR A 37 2.81 -0.34 3.95
N TYR A 38 4.08 -0.09 3.64
CA TYR A 38 5.20 -0.87 4.19
C TYR A 38 5.24 -0.81 5.72
N GLN A 39 5.02 0.38 6.30
CA GLN A 39 4.91 0.55 7.75
C GLN A 39 3.78 -0.32 8.33
N LEU A 40 2.63 -0.36 7.68
CA LEU A 40 1.48 -1.14 8.13
C LEU A 40 1.75 -2.65 8.03
N ALA A 41 2.47 -3.11 7.00
CA ALA A 41 2.88 -4.50 6.84
C ALA A 41 3.86 -4.96 7.93
N VAL A 42 4.83 -4.11 8.30
CA VAL A 42 5.74 -4.36 9.43
C VAL A 42 4.97 -4.51 10.74
N LEU A 43 3.99 -3.62 10.98
CA LEU A 43 3.13 -3.72 12.16
C LEU A 43 2.27 -4.98 12.15
N ALA A 44 1.70 -5.35 11.00
CA ALA A 44 0.90 -6.56 10.87
C ALA A 44 1.72 -7.81 11.20
N LYS A 45 2.93 -7.94 10.63
CA LYS A 45 3.87 -9.04 10.93
C LYS A 45 4.23 -9.09 12.41
N PHE A 46 4.56 -7.95 13.02
CA PHE A 46 4.91 -7.91 14.45
C PHE A 46 3.77 -8.38 15.36
N HIS A 47 2.52 -8.10 14.99
CA HIS A 47 1.34 -8.48 15.74
C HIS A 47 0.70 -9.80 15.28
N SER A 48 1.34 -10.55 14.39
CA SER A 48 0.81 -11.80 13.81
C SER A 48 -0.55 -11.63 13.13
N ILE A 49 -0.78 -10.46 12.53
CA ILE A 49 -1.98 -10.14 11.74
C ILE A 49 -1.64 -10.39 10.26
N LYS A 50 -2.56 -11.03 9.53
CA LYS A 50 -2.35 -11.31 8.11
C LYS A 50 -2.31 -10.03 7.28
N PHE A 51 -1.44 -9.97 6.29
CA PHE A 51 -1.30 -8.83 5.40
C PHE A 51 -1.58 -9.24 3.95
N ILE A 52 -2.63 -8.69 3.37
CA ILE A 52 -3.16 -9.10 2.07
C ILE A 52 -3.15 -7.89 1.14
N VAL A 53 -2.61 -8.10 -0.06
CA VAL A 53 -2.70 -7.13 -1.15
C VAL A 53 -3.86 -7.55 -2.06
N ALA A 54 -4.79 -6.64 -2.33
CA ALA A 54 -5.89 -6.82 -3.28
C ALA A 54 -5.66 -5.94 -4.51
N ALA A 55 -5.43 -6.55 -5.66
CA ALA A 55 -5.09 -5.84 -6.89
C ALA A 55 -5.59 -6.58 -8.13
N PRO A 56 -6.07 -5.88 -9.17
CA PRO A 56 -6.43 -6.53 -10.41
C PRO A 56 -5.18 -7.08 -11.12
N THR A 57 -5.34 -8.09 -11.97
CA THR A 57 -4.21 -8.64 -12.75
C THR A 57 -3.52 -7.61 -13.66
N THR A 58 -4.19 -6.50 -13.98
CA THR A 58 -3.64 -5.35 -14.70
C THR A 58 -2.61 -4.55 -13.90
N SER A 59 -2.66 -4.58 -12.57
CA SER A 59 -1.67 -3.95 -11.69
C SER A 59 -0.42 -4.84 -11.46
N ILE A 60 -0.43 -6.07 -11.95
CA ILE A 60 0.72 -6.98 -11.86
C ILE A 60 1.68 -6.69 -13.01
N ASP A 61 2.92 -6.33 -12.68
CA ASP A 61 4.03 -6.08 -13.58
C ASP A 61 5.00 -7.27 -13.55
N LEU A 62 4.90 -8.13 -14.57
CA LEU A 62 5.79 -9.28 -14.71
C LEU A 62 7.15 -8.93 -15.32
N VAL A 63 7.39 -7.70 -15.80
CA VAL A 63 8.69 -7.30 -16.37
C VAL A 63 9.66 -6.95 -15.26
N THR A 64 9.22 -6.13 -14.31
CA THR A 64 10.02 -5.75 -13.14
C THR A 64 10.16 -6.94 -12.20
N GLU A 65 11.38 -7.30 -11.82
CA GLU A 65 11.63 -8.53 -11.05
C GLU A 65 11.41 -8.37 -9.55
N THR A 66 11.91 -7.26 -8.99
CA THR A 66 11.88 -6.95 -7.56
C THR A 66 11.48 -5.50 -7.33
N GLY A 67 11.13 -5.19 -6.07
CA GLY A 67 10.73 -3.87 -5.63
C GLY A 67 11.75 -2.77 -5.90
N ASP A 68 13.05 -3.11 -5.94
CA ASP A 68 14.15 -2.18 -6.24
C ASP A 68 14.07 -1.60 -7.67
N GLY A 69 13.38 -2.31 -8.58
CA GLY A 69 13.13 -1.84 -9.94
C GLY A 69 12.01 -0.79 -10.03
N ILE A 70 11.27 -0.54 -8.95
CA ILE A 70 10.14 0.39 -8.95
C ILE A 70 10.64 1.81 -8.71
N LYS A 71 10.35 2.71 -9.64
CA LYS A 71 10.59 4.15 -9.46
C LYS A 71 9.47 4.76 -8.62
N ILE A 72 9.83 5.34 -7.48
CA ILE A 72 8.88 5.99 -6.57
C ILE A 72 8.70 7.45 -6.99
N GLU A 73 7.44 7.84 -7.17
CA GLU A 73 7.06 9.25 -7.41
C GLU A 73 7.29 10.06 -6.13
N GLU A 74 8.07 11.14 -6.24
CA GLU A 74 8.12 12.20 -5.24
C GLU A 74 7.20 13.35 -5.65
N ARG A 75 6.34 13.77 -4.73
CA ARG A 75 5.33 14.78 -4.98
C ARG A 75 5.74 16.12 -4.42
N LYS A 76 5.02 17.15 -4.86
CA LYS A 76 5.28 18.54 -4.49
C LYS A 76 5.28 18.73 -2.96
N PRO A 77 6.23 19.48 -2.38
CA PRO A 77 6.29 19.77 -0.95
C PRO A 77 5.02 20.36 -0.35
N GLU A 78 4.25 21.11 -1.14
CA GLU A 78 3.03 21.77 -0.69
C GLU A 78 1.92 20.76 -0.34
N GLU A 79 1.96 19.54 -0.88
CA GLU A 79 0.98 18.50 -0.52
C GLU A 79 1.16 17.97 0.91
N LEU A 80 2.35 18.11 1.49
CA LEU A 80 2.66 17.72 2.87
C LEU A 80 2.60 18.91 3.82
N THR A 81 3.05 20.09 3.37
CA THR A 81 3.16 21.31 4.20
C THR A 81 1.91 22.18 4.20
N GLN A 82 0.93 21.87 3.34
CA GLN A 82 -0.35 22.57 3.24
C GLN A 82 -1.50 21.56 3.14
N ILE A 83 -2.61 21.84 3.83
CA ILE A 83 -3.82 21.02 3.76
C ILE A 83 -4.96 21.87 3.17
N THR A 84 -5.66 21.33 2.18
CA THR A 84 -6.88 21.93 1.63
C THR A 84 -8.09 21.12 2.09
N GLY A 85 -9.09 21.80 2.65
CA GLY A 85 -10.30 21.14 3.15
C GLY A 85 -11.52 22.06 3.21
N ALA A 86 -12.69 21.46 3.44
CA ALA A 86 -13.92 22.18 3.72
C ALA A 86 -13.81 22.92 5.06
N VAL A 87 -14.54 24.04 5.19
CA VAL A 87 -14.56 24.79 6.45
C VAL A 87 -15.50 24.09 7.44
N ILE A 88 -15.01 23.89 8.66
CA ILE A 88 -15.85 23.43 9.79
C ILE A 88 -16.27 24.67 10.57
N LYS A 89 -17.58 24.90 10.66
CA LYS A 89 -18.15 26.03 11.41
C LYS A 89 -18.04 25.79 12.93
N PRO A 90 -18.18 26.83 13.77
CA PRO A 90 -18.10 26.69 15.23
C PRO A 90 -19.12 25.70 15.82
N ASP A 91 -20.24 25.46 15.15
CA ASP A 91 -21.27 24.48 15.53
C ASP A 91 -20.94 23.03 15.09
N GLY A 92 -19.79 22.82 14.45
CA GLY A 92 -19.33 21.52 13.94
C GLY A 92 -19.87 21.15 12.56
N THR A 93 -20.73 21.97 11.94
CA THR A 93 -21.23 21.70 10.60
C THR A 93 -20.16 21.96 9.53
N VAL A 94 -20.18 21.15 8.46
CA VAL A 94 -19.23 21.23 7.36
C VAL A 94 -19.82 22.09 6.24
N ASP A 95 -19.12 23.16 5.87
CA ASP A 95 -19.41 23.93 4.65
C ASP A 95 -18.62 23.34 3.47
N GLU A 96 -19.26 22.46 2.72
CA GLU A 96 -18.68 21.82 1.53
C GLU A 96 -18.51 22.77 0.34
N THR A 97 -19.14 23.95 0.38
CA THR A 97 -19.07 24.94 -0.71
C THR A 97 -17.80 25.78 -0.67
N THR A 98 -17.20 25.91 0.52
CA THR A 98 -15.98 26.70 0.75
C THR A 98 -14.81 25.78 1.04
N LYS A 99 -13.75 25.86 0.23
CA LYS A 99 -12.47 25.20 0.51
C LYS A 99 -11.42 26.22 0.93
N VAL A 100 -10.76 25.95 2.05
CA VAL A 100 -9.62 26.74 2.54
C VAL A 100 -8.35 25.92 2.45
N ARG A 101 -7.22 26.60 2.27
CA ARG A 101 -5.89 26.00 2.31
C ARG A 101 -5.12 26.58 3.49
N VAL A 102 -4.58 25.70 4.32
CA VAL A 102 -3.87 26.04 5.56
C VAL A 102 -2.44 25.53 5.48
N ALA A 103 -1.47 26.41 5.73
CA ALA A 103 -0.08 26.01 5.93
C ALA A 103 0.06 25.35 7.32
N THR A 104 0.48 24.10 7.37
CA THR A 104 0.65 23.30 8.60
C THR A 104 2.12 23.19 9.04
N ALA A 105 3.03 23.70 8.23
CA ALA A 105 4.45 23.76 8.50
C ALA A 105 5.05 25.09 8.00
N ASP A 106 6.28 25.42 8.42
CA ASP A 106 7.01 26.57 7.86
C ASP A 106 7.35 26.29 6.40
N GLN A 107 7.02 27.22 5.50
CA GLN A 107 7.13 27.03 4.04
C GLN A 107 8.58 27.05 3.52
N ARG A 108 9.55 27.29 4.40
CA ARG A 108 10.99 27.31 4.06
C ARG A 108 11.69 26.00 4.39
N ILE A 109 11.01 25.04 5.02
CA ILE A 109 11.62 23.75 5.39
C ILE A 109 11.67 22.83 4.17
N ASN A 110 12.74 22.03 4.09
CA ASN A 110 12.79 20.92 3.15
C ASN A 110 11.96 19.76 3.70
N VAL A 111 11.29 19.05 2.79
CA VAL A 111 10.51 17.85 3.12
C VAL A 111 10.83 16.74 2.13
N TRP A 112 10.62 15.50 2.57
CA TRP A 112 10.62 14.32 1.72
C TRP A 112 9.18 13.83 1.57
N ASN A 113 8.68 13.79 0.35
CA ASN A 113 7.27 13.50 0.07
C ASN A 113 7.11 12.37 -0.99
N PRO A 114 7.56 11.15 -0.70
CA PRO A 114 7.30 10.01 -1.55
C PRO A 114 5.80 9.67 -1.54
N ALA A 115 5.19 9.51 -2.72
CA ALA A 115 3.77 9.17 -2.84
C ALA A 115 3.47 7.71 -2.55
N PHE A 116 4.50 6.86 -2.61
CA PHE A 116 4.41 5.41 -2.48
C PHE A 116 5.59 4.88 -1.66
N ASP A 117 5.41 3.71 -1.06
CA ASP A 117 6.50 2.87 -0.57
C ASP A 117 6.39 1.48 -1.19
N VAL A 118 7.43 0.65 -0.99
CA VAL A 118 7.46 -0.73 -1.45
C VAL A 118 7.38 -1.64 -0.24
N THR A 119 6.36 -2.50 -0.22
CA THR A 119 6.23 -3.59 0.75
C THR A 119 6.87 -4.86 0.17
N PRO A 120 7.92 -5.40 0.80
CA PRO A 120 8.55 -6.64 0.37
C PRO A 120 7.58 -7.84 0.46
N ALA A 121 7.70 -8.77 -0.47
CA ALA A 121 6.90 -9.99 -0.56
C ALA A 121 6.95 -10.84 0.73
N GLU A 122 8.05 -10.79 1.48
CA GLU A 122 8.20 -11.48 2.77
C GLU A 122 7.24 -10.96 3.87
N LEU A 123 6.65 -9.78 3.69
CA LEU A 123 5.65 -9.20 4.60
C LEU A 123 4.20 -9.41 4.11
N ILE A 124 4.01 -10.01 2.94
CA ILE A 124 2.71 -10.20 2.31
C ILE A 124 2.33 -11.67 2.39
N ASP A 125 1.17 -11.96 2.96
CA ASP A 125 0.66 -13.34 3.07
C ASP A 125 -0.01 -13.81 1.78
N ALA A 126 -0.73 -12.91 1.08
CA ALA A 126 -1.43 -13.23 -0.15
C ALA A 126 -1.60 -12.01 -1.07
N VAL A 127 -1.63 -12.27 -2.38
CA VAL A 127 -2.06 -11.31 -3.41
C VAL A 127 -3.38 -11.81 -4.00
N VAL A 128 -4.46 -11.06 -3.81
CA VAL A 128 -5.81 -11.42 -4.26
C VAL A 128 -6.19 -10.61 -5.50
N THR A 129 -6.64 -11.33 -6.53
CA THR A 129 -7.02 -10.77 -7.83
C THR A 129 -8.42 -11.21 -8.23
N GLU A 130 -8.95 -10.66 -9.33
CA GLU A 130 -10.21 -11.13 -9.92
C GLU A 130 -10.14 -12.58 -10.45
N LYS A 131 -8.92 -13.14 -10.61
CA LYS A 131 -8.68 -14.52 -11.06
C LYS A 131 -8.35 -15.48 -9.92
N GLY A 132 -8.41 -15.03 -8.67
CA GLY A 132 -8.13 -15.82 -7.48
C GLY A 132 -6.99 -15.25 -6.64
N ALA A 133 -6.75 -15.92 -5.51
CA ALA A 133 -5.68 -15.60 -4.58
C ALA A 133 -4.39 -16.36 -4.94
N VAL A 134 -3.26 -15.67 -4.82
CA VAL A 134 -1.93 -16.24 -4.91
C VAL A 134 -1.30 -16.17 -3.53
N GLU A 135 -1.06 -17.33 -2.94
CA GLU A 135 -0.31 -17.49 -1.69
C GLU A 135 1.13 -17.93 -2.01
N LYS A 136 2.02 -17.75 -1.04
CA LYS A 136 3.42 -18.17 -1.18
C LYS A 136 3.54 -19.70 -1.16
N GLY A 137 4.40 -20.22 -2.04
CA GLY A 137 4.72 -21.65 -2.11
C GLY A 137 5.57 -22.11 -0.92
N ALA A 138 5.96 -23.39 -0.93
CA ALA A 138 6.85 -23.97 0.08
C ALA A 138 8.25 -23.33 0.10
N ASP A 139 8.63 -22.62 -0.97
CA ASP A 139 9.86 -21.85 -1.11
C ASP A 139 9.71 -20.38 -0.69
N ASP A 140 8.58 -20.01 -0.07
CA ASP A 140 8.19 -18.66 0.35
C ASP A 140 8.14 -17.64 -0.81
N LYS A 141 7.83 -18.10 -2.03
CA LYS A 141 7.71 -17.24 -3.22
C LYS A 141 6.30 -17.23 -3.78
N PHE A 142 5.91 -16.09 -4.36
CA PHE A 142 4.69 -15.99 -5.16
C PHE A 142 4.90 -16.58 -6.55
N ASP A 143 3.85 -17.24 -7.06
CA ASP A 143 3.80 -17.78 -8.43
C ASP A 143 2.53 -17.29 -9.14
N PHE A 144 2.68 -16.22 -9.92
CA PHE A 144 1.59 -15.62 -10.67
C PHE A 144 1.23 -16.41 -11.95
N SER A 145 1.99 -17.44 -12.33
CA SER A 145 1.72 -18.22 -13.54
C SER A 145 0.37 -18.94 -13.49
N LYS A 146 -0.12 -19.26 -12.29
CA LYS A 146 -1.41 -19.95 -12.08
C LYS A 146 -2.61 -19.07 -12.44
N ILE A 147 -2.53 -17.77 -12.19
CA ILE A 147 -3.62 -16.83 -12.46
C ILE A 147 -3.44 -16.10 -13.80
N MET A 148 -2.23 -16.08 -14.37
CA MET A 148 -1.89 -15.36 -15.59
C MET A 148 -0.95 -16.16 -16.53
N PRO A 149 -1.30 -17.40 -16.92
CA PRO A 149 -0.39 -18.33 -17.60
C PRO A 149 0.14 -17.82 -18.95
N GLU A 150 -0.70 -17.20 -19.76
CA GLU A 150 -0.32 -16.69 -21.09
C GLU A 150 0.67 -15.53 -20.98
N ARG A 151 0.35 -14.52 -20.16
CA ARG A 151 1.22 -13.35 -19.94
C ARG A 151 2.53 -13.75 -19.25
N TRP A 152 2.49 -14.74 -18.37
CA TRP A 152 3.68 -15.33 -17.76
C TRP A 152 4.59 -15.99 -18.80
N ALA A 153 4.04 -16.83 -19.68
CA ALA A 153 4.82 -17.49 -20.73
C ALA A 153 5.45 -16.47 -21.69
N GLN A 154 4.76 -15.39 -22.02
CA GLN A 154 5.25 -14.35 -22.92
C GLN A 154 6.37 -13.47 -22.32
N ILE A 155 6.36 -13.22 -21.00
CA ILE A 155 7.28 -12.26 -20.37
C ILE A 155 8.43 -12.97 -19.63
N VAL A 156 8.15 -14.09 -18.98
CA VAL A 156 9.10 -14.76 -18.07
C VAL A 156 9.82 -15.93 -18.75
N LYS A 157 9.20 -16.56 -19.78
CA LYS A 157 9.79 -17.67 -20.54
C LYS A 157 10.30 -17.27 -21.93
N ALA A 158 10.18 -16.00 -22.31
CA ALA A 158 10.77 -15.44 -23.53
C ALA A 158 12.21 -14.98 -23.27
#